data_AF-A0A940U515-F1
#
_entry.id   AF-A0A940U515-F1
#
_cell.length_a   1.000
_cell.length_b   1.000
_cell.length_c   1.000
_cell.angle_alpha   90.00
_cell.angle_beta   90.00
_cell.angle_gamma   90.00
#
_symmetry.space_group_name_H-M   'P 1'
#
loop_
_entity.id
_entity.type
_entity.pdbx_description
1 polymer ?
#
loop_
_entity_poly.entity_id
_entity_poly.type
_entity_poly.pdbx_seq_one_letter_code
_entity_poly.pdbx_strand_id
1 'polypeptide(L)'
;MNGEPILLEETLIREAVSQIRKWLQEKGKGEKEFSHPRAALRFCGGCNPVIERGLVAQRIREELAAEVSWVSGDDEKDILLIVNGCRTACSDTDEIRSSQPVVVVSGDSVSA
;
A
#
# COMPACT_ATOMS: atom_id res chain seq x y z
N MET A 1 -8.93 -30.26 10.25
CA MET A 1 -8.07 -29.19 9.69
C MET A 1 -8.82 -27.89 9.93
N ASN A 2 -8.60 -27.28 11.09
CA ASN A 2 -9.30 -26.05 11.48
C ASN A 2 -8.51 -24.90 10.86
N GLY A 3 -8.91 -24.45 9.68
CA GLY A 3 -8.40 -23.20 9.13
C GLY A 3 -8.89 -22.08 10.03
N GLU A 4 -7.99 -21.45 10.79
CA GLU A 4 -8.31 -20.18 11.43
C GLU A 4 -8.80 -19.22 10.34
N PRO A 5 -9.90 -18.48 10.56
CA PRO A 5 -10.32 -17.48 9.60
C PRO A 5 -9.15 -16.53 9.38
N ILE A 6 -8.70 -16.43 8.12
CA ILE A 6 -7.70 -15.43 7.74
C ILE A 6 -8.30 -14.09 8.13
N LEU A 7 -7.66 -13.41 9.10
CA LEU A 7 -8.07 -12.07 9.52
C LEU A 7 -8.11 -11.17 8.29
N LEU A 8 -9.15 -10.35 8.18
CA LEU A 8 -9.37 -9.44 7.05
C LEU A 8 -8.10 -8.66 6.71
N GLU A 9 -7.38 -8.18 7.72
CA GLU A 9 -6.11 -7.47 7.56
C GLU A 9 -5.04 -8.29 6.85
N GLU A 10 -4.90 -9.59 7.15
CA GLU A 10 -3.89 -10.45 6.51
C GLU A 10 -4.17 -10.61 5.01
N THR A 11 -5.45 -10.69 4.61
CA THR A 11 -5.83 -10.70 3.18
C THR A 11 -5.44 -9.39 2.50
N LEU A 12 -5.77 -8.26 3.13
CA LEU A 12 -5.45 -6.93 2.60
C LEU A 12 -3.94 -6.68 2.50
N ILE A 13 -3.16 -7.14 3.50
CA ILE A 13 -1.71 -7.03 3.50
C ILE A 13 -1.14 -7.79 2.31
N ARG A 14 -1.55 -9.06 2.12
CA ARG A 14 -1.05 -9.90 1.01
C ARG A 14 -1.37 -9.30 -0.35
N GLU A 15 -2.58 -8.81 -0.52
CA GLU A 15 -3.01 -8.22 -1.79
C GLU A 15 -2.24 -6.91 -2.08
N ALA A 16 -2.11 -6.02 -1.09
CA ALA A 16 -1.34 -4.78 -1.23
C ALA A 16 0.13 -5.03 -1.56
N VAL A 17 0.78 -5.97 -0.86
CA VAL A 17 2.17 -6.38 -1.15
C VAL A 17 2.29 -6.95 -2.56
N SER A 18 1.33 -7.78 -2.99
CA SER A 18 1.30 -8.33 -4.35
C SER A 18 1.21 -7.24 -5.42
N GLN A 19 0.35 -6.24 -5.23
CA GLN A 19 0.21 -5.13 -6.18
C GLN A 19 1.49 -4.28 -6.26
N ILE A 20 2.10 -3.96 -5.12
CA ILE A 20 3.36 -3.20 -5.09
C ILE A 20 4.47 -3.99 -5.79
N ARG A 21 4.61 -5.29 -5.49
CA ARG A 21 5.61 -6.17 -6.15
C ARG A 21 5.41 -6.25 -7.66
N LYS A 22 4.17 -6.34 -8.12
CA LYS A 22 3.85 -6.32 -9.55
C LYS A 22 4.32 -5.01 -10.19
N TRP A 23 4.02 -3.87 -9.57
CA TRP A 23 4.48 -2.57 -10.04
C TRP A 23 6.01 -2.46 -10.05
N LEU A 24 6.71 -2.96 -9.02
CA LEU A 24 8.18 -2.99 -8.96
C LEU A 24 8.78 -3.79 -10.13
N GLN A 25 8.19 -4.95 -10.44
CA GLN A 25 8.60 -5.79 -11.57
C GLN A 25 8.37 -5.12 -12.93
N GLU A 26 7.34 -4.30 -13.05
CA GLU A 26 7.05 -3.54 -14.26
C GLU A 26 8.04 -2.37 -14.44
N LYS A 27 8.38 -1.66 -13.36
CA LYS A 27 9.39 -0.57 -13.36
C LYS A 27 10.81 -1.09 -13.66
N GLY A 28 11.19 -2.23 -13.08
CA GLY A 28 12.55 -2.81 -13.22
C GLY A 28 12.91 -3.34 -14.61
N LYS A 29 11.97 -3.38 -15.57
CA LYS A 29 12.24 -3.85 -16.94
C LYS A 29 12.98 -2.82 -17.82
N GLY A 30 13.27 -1.62 -17.31
CA GLY A 30 13.77 -0.49 -18.10
C GLY A 30 15.10 0.16 -17.69
N GLU A 31 15.60 -0.01 -16.46
CA GLU A 31 16.71 0.82 -15.93
C GLU A 31 17.93 0.01 -15.49
N LYS A 32 19.12 0.49 -15.88
CA LYS A 32 20.44 -0.16 -15.63
C LYS A 32 21.12 0.28 -14.32
N GLU A 33 20.51 1.19 -13.55
CA GLU A 33 21.09 1.74 -12.33
C GLU A 33 20.04 1.72 -11.21
N PHE A 34 20.19 0.80 -10.25
CA PHE A 34 19.15 0.46 -9.27
C PHE A 34 19.25 1.37 -8.04
N SER A 35 18.60 2.54 -8.08
CA SER A 35 18.14 3.17 -6.84
C SER A 35 16.89 2.42 -6.35
N HIS A 36 16.85 2.03 -5.07
CA HIS A 36 15.64 1.40 -4.50
C HIS A 36 14.44 2.34 -4.70
N PRO A 37 13.32 1.87 -5.28
CA PRO A 37 12.14 2.70 -5.46
C PRO A 37 11.66 3.29 -4.12
N ARG A 38 11.27 4.56 -4.15
CA ARG A 38 10.83 5.32 -2.98
C ARG A 38 9.33 5.17 -2.80
N ALA A 39 8.91 4.61 -1.67
CA ALA A 39 7.50 4.44 -1.33
C ALA A 39 7.13 5.35 -0.17
N ALA A 40 6.00 6.07 -0.29
CA ALA A 40 5.44 6.79 0.84
C ALA A 40 4.12 6.16 1.30
N LEU A 41 3.76 6.47 2.54
CA LEU A 41 2.53 5.99 3.16
C LEU A 41 1.64 7.19 3.56
N ARG A 42 0.35 7.08 3.29
CA ARG A 42 -0.68 7.98 3.81
C ARG A 42 -1.78 7.17 4.51
N PHE A 43 -2.37 7.77 5.53
CA PHE A 43 -3.48 7.20 6.28
C PHE A 43 -4.75 8.01 6.08
N CYS A 44 -5.89 7.31 6.02
CA CYS A 44 -7.22 7.91 6.09
C CYS A 44 -8.22 6.90 6.70
N GLY A 45 -9.51 7.25 6.73
CA GLY A 45 -10.58 6.35 7.15
C GLY A 45 -10.62 6.06 8.65
N GLY A 46 -10.20 7.02 9.48
CA GLY A 46 -10.27 6.91 10.94
C GLY A 46 -11.61 7.25 11.57
N CYS A 47 -12.58 7.70 10.77
CA CYS A 47 -13.92 8.03 11.23
C CYS A 47 -14.76 6.79 11.57
N ASN A 48 -14.61 5.69 10.83
CA ASN A 48 -15.31 4.43 11.07
C ASN A 48 -14.44 3.24 10.60
N PRO A 49 -13.34 2.94 11.32
CA PRO A 49 -12.40 1.91 10.89
C PRO A 49 -13.00 0.51 11.06
N VAL A 50 -12.82 -0.33 10.05
CA VAL A 50 -13.15 -1.76 10.08
C VAL A 50 -11.89 -2.64 10.08
N ILE A 51 -10.71 -2.01 10.02
CA ILE A 51 -9.39 -2.63 10.12
C ILE A 51 -8.47 -1.78 11.01
N GLU A 52 -7.49 -2.41 11.65
CA GLU A 52 -6.41 -1.70 12.34
C GLU A 52 -5.36 -1.19 11.34
N ARG A 53 -5.60 0.01 10.78
CA ARG A 53 -4.75 0.60 9.72
C ARG A 53 -3.26 0.68 10.09
N GLY A 54 -2.93 0.89 11.36
CA GLY A 54 -1.54 0.94 11.84
C GLY A 54 -0.84 -0.41 11.69
N LEU A 55 -1.54 -1.49 12.07
CA LEU A 55 -1.05 -2.87 11.93
C LEU A 55 -0.85 -3.22 10.45
N VAL A 56 -1.86 -2.95 9.61
CA VAL A 56 -1.79 -3.19 8.17
C VAL A 56 -0.59 -2.48 7.55
N ALA A 57 -0.43 -1.19 7.83
CA ALA A 57 0.68 -0.40 7.32
C ALA A 57 2.05 -0.90 7.81
N GLN A 58 2.16 -1.24 9.10
CA GLN A 58 3.41 -1.77 9.65
C GLN A 58 3.80 -3.07 8.96
N ARG A 59 2.87 -4.01 8.82
CA ARG A 59 3.12 -5.31 8.18
C ARG A 59 3.51 -5.15 6.71
N ILE A 60 2.83 -4.29 5.95
CA ILE A 60 3.21 -4.01 4.56
C ILE A 60 4.62 -3.39 4.48
N ARG A 61 4.97 -2.49 5.40
CA ARG A 61 6.32 -1.90 5.46
C ARG A 61 7.40 -2.93 5.72
N GLU A 62 7.16 -3.84 6.66
CA GLU A 62 8.08 -4.93 7.01
C GLU A 62 8.29 -5.88 5.83
N GLU A 63 7.20 -6.33 5.18
CA GLU A 63 7.25 -7.27 4.05
C GLU A 63 7.99 -6.71 2.82
N LEU A 64 8.02 -5.39 2.66
CA LEU A 64 8.65 -4.70 1.53
C LEU A 64 9.96 -3.98 1.89
N ALA A 65 10.46 -4.11 3.12
CA ALA A 65 11.62 -3.34 3.60
C ALA A 65 12.92 -3.57 2.80
N ALA A 66 13.05 -4.73 2.15
CA ALA A 66 14.19 -5.07 1.30
C ALA A 66 14.01 -4.64 -0.17
N GLU A 67 12.81 -4.21 -0.56
CA GLU A 67 12.44 -3.96 -1.96
C GLU A 67 12.23 -2.46 -2.24
N VAL A 68 11.80 -1.69 -1.23
CA VAL A 68 11.53 -0.25 -1.35
C VAL A 68 12.18 0.54 -0.21
N SER A 69 12.50 1.79 -0.49
CA SER A 69 12.89 2.78 0.52
C SER A 69 11.66 3.56 0.98
N TRP A 70 11.29 3.41 2.25
CA TRP A 70 10.18 4.15 2.83
C TRP A 70 10.57 5.61 3.14
N VAL A 71 9.82 6.55 2.59
CA VAL A 71 10.06 8.00 2.74
C VAL A 71 8.86 8.72 3.37
N SER A 72 9.04 9.98 3.76
CA SER A 72 7.95 10.81 4.27
C SER A 72 6.90 11.05 3.20
N GLY A 73 5.66 11.37 3.60
CA GLY A 73 4.58 11.69 2.69
C GLY A 73 4.85 12.91 1.80
N ASP A 74 5.69 13.82 2.28
CA ASP A 74 6.07 15.07 1.61
C ASP A 74 7.30 14.91 0.72
N ASP A 75 8.03 13.80 0.86
CA ASP A 75 9.17 13.50 0.02
C ASP A 75 8.73 13.07 -1.38
N GLU A 76 9.63 13.25 -2.35
CA GLU A 76 9.52 12.65 -3.67
C GLU A 76 9.46 11.12 -3.55
N LYS A 77 8.53 10.51 -4.29
CA LYS A 77 8.15 9.11 -4.18
C LYS A 77 7.75 8.59 -5.54
N ASP A 78 8.07 7.34 -5.79
CA ASP A 78 7.70 6.67 -7.03
C ASP A 78 6.32 6.01 -6.94
N ILE A 79 5.91 5.64 -5.72
CA ILE A 79 4.63 5.01 -5.43
C ILE A 79 4.10 5.48 -4.08
N LEU A 80 2.78 5.63 -3.99
CA LEU A 80 2.08 5.94 -2.74
C LEU A 80 1.23 4.76 -2.30
N LEU A 81 1.36 4.37 -1.02
CA LEU A 81 0.43 3.48 -0.35
C LEU A 81 -0.55 4.31 0.48
N ILE A 82 -1.85 4.16 0.24
CA ILE A 82 -2.89 4.77 1.08
C ILE A 82 -3.57 3.65 1.87
N VAL A 83 -3.50 3.71 3.20
CA VAL A 83 -4.20 2.77 4.08
C VAL A 83 -5.40 3.45 4.72
N ASN A 84 -6.59 3.07 4.27
CA ASN A 84 -7.87 3.57 4.74
C ASN A 84 -8.50 2.59 5.72
N GLY A 85 -8.74 3.02 6.94
CA GLY A 85 -9.39 2.18 7.95
C GLY A 85 -10.84 1.83 7.60
N CYS A 86 -11.54 2.71 6.89
CA CYS A 86 -12.94 2.52 6.49
C CYS A 86 -13.05 2.10 5.01
N ARG A 87 -14.25 1.67 4.59
CA ARG A 87 -14.54 1.26 3.21
C ARG A 87 -14.62 2.41 2.20
N THR A 88 -14.89 3.63 2.67
CA THR A 88 -15.12 4.80 1.78
C THR A 88 -13.85 5.27 1.08
N ALA A 89 -12.69 5.08 1.71
CA ALA A 89 -11.39 5.51 1.20
C ALA A 89 -11.36 6.96 0.69
N CYS A 90 -11.79 7.93 1.51
CA CYS A 90 -11.95 9.33 1.09
C CYS A 90 -10.67 9.99 0.54
N SER A 91 -9.49 9.44 0.84
CA SER A 91 -8.22 9.92 0.30
C SER A 91 -7.83 9.29 -1.03
N ASP A 92 -8.63 8.36 -1.55
CA ASP A 92 -8.52 7.86 -2.91
C ASP A 92 -9.27 8.80 -3.86
N THR A 93 -8.52 9.56 -4.66
CA THR A 93 -9.06 10.58 -5.57
C THR A 93 -8.43 10.45 -6.95
N ASP A 94 -9.18 10.84 -7.98
CA ASP A 94 -8.69 10.80 -9.37
C ASP A 94 -7.45 11.68 -9.58
N GLU A 95 -7.35 12.80 -8.86
CA GLU A 95 -6.17 13.67 -8.86
C GLU A 95 -4.91 12.91 -8.38
N ILE A 96 -5.02 12.17 -7.27
CA ILE A 96 -3.91 11.37 -6.76
C ILE A 96 -3.55 10.26 -7.76
N ARG A 97 -4.55 9.51 -8.25
CA ARG A 97 -4.35 8.38 -9.19
C ARG A 97 -3.73 8.81 -10.51
N SER A 98 -4.07 9.99 -11.01
CA SER A 98 -3.53 10.51 -12.28
C SER A 98 -2.13 11.12 -12.13
N SER A 99 -1.74 11.55 -10.93
CA SER A 99 -0.44 12.19 -10.69
C SER A 99 0.70 11.19 -10.47
N GLN A 100 0.41 10.00 -9.94
CA GLN A 100 1.42 9.00 -9.60
C GLN A 100 0.82 7.60 -9.38
N PRO A 101 1.65 6.54 -9.47
CA PRO A 101 1.25 5.20 -9.05
C PRO A 101 0.79 5.19 -7.58
N VAL A 102 -0.33 4.52 -7.32
CA VAL A 102 -0.91 4.42 -5.98
C VAL A 102 -1.46 3.02 -5.75
N VAL A 103 -1.26 2.50 -4.54
CA VAL A 103 -1.98 1.32 -4.04
C VAL A 103 -2.83 1.77 -2.87
N VAL A 104 -4.11 1.45 -2.92
CA VAL A 104 -5.10 1.85 -1.93
C VAL A 104 -5.60 0.61 -1.24
N VAL A 105 -5.38 0.53 0.07
CA VAL A 105 -6.06 -0.41 0.96
C VAL A 105 -7.27 0.29 1.53
N SER A 106 -8.43 -0.30 1.28
CA SER A 106 -9.72 0.05 1.87
C SER A 106 -10.10 -1.02 2.88
N GLY A 107 -10.99 -0.69 3.81
CA GLY A 107 -11.35 -1.60 4.92
C GLY A 107 -11.79 -3.02 4.53
N ASP A 108 -12.05 -3.31 3.26
CA ASP A 108 -12.43 -4.63 2.75
C ASP A 108 -11.83 -4.98 1.36
N SER A 109 -10.96 -4.13 0.79
CA SER A 109 -10.48 -4.29 -0.59
C SER A 109 -9.14 -3.61 -0.83
N VAL A 110 -8.43 -4.02 -1.88
CA VAL A 110 -7.22 -3.35 -2.37
C VAL A 110 -7.39 -2.97 -3.83
N SER A 111 -6.88 -1.81 -4.23
CA SER A 111 -6.84 -1.37 -5.62
C SER A 111 -5.48 -0.73 -5.95
N ALA A 112 -5.07 -0.83 -7.21
CA ALA A 112 -3.82 -0.25 -7.73
C ALA A 112 -4.15 0.51 -9.02
#